data_AF-A0A947EJE4-F1
#
_entry.id   AF-A0A947EJE4-F1
#
_cell.length_a   1.000
_cell.length_b   1.000
_cell.length_c   1.000
_cell.angle_alpha   90.00
_cell.angle_beta   90.00
_cell.angle_gamma   90.00
#
_symmetry.space_group_name_H-M   'P 1'
#
loop_
_entity.id
_entity.type
_entity.pdbx_description
1 polymer ?
#
loop_
_entity_poly.entity_id
_entity_poly.type
_entity_poly.pdbx_seq_one_letter_code
_entity_poly.pdbx_strand_id
1 'polypeptide(L)'
;MKTLNKQLALFFSILMIFQSCAVYTGNHTLEEAAEKQSPAKVTMVDGKASKFDLIKKEGNDYVGITTKRFQEQTTALDENVIDQIKLKSADRENTRDYGTAFLIFGGIIAVLVGLTVADFDLGFD
;
A
#
# COMPACT_ATOMS: atom_id res chain seq x y z
N MET A 1 6.61 -12.37 32.93
CA MET A 1 7.43 -12.10 31.71
C MET A 1 7.13 -13.05 30.54
N LYS A 2 6.92 -14.36 30.75
CA LYS A 2 6.65 -15.31 29.64
C LYS A 2 5.34 -15.03 28.87
N THR A 3 4.31 -14.54 29.53
CA THR A 3 3.00 -14.18 28.94
C THR A 3 3.05 -12.90 28.09
N LEU A 4 3.77 -11.88 28.55
CA LEU A 4 3.94 -10.60 27.85
C LEU A 4 4.59 -10.81 26.46
N ASN A 5 5.66 -11.62 26.39
CA ASN A 5 6.35 -11.91 25.14
C ASN A 5 5.47 -12.66 24.13
N LYS A 6 4.58 -13.55 24.62
CA LYS A 6 3.66 -14.31 23.78
C LYS A 6 2.57 -13.42 23.18
N GLN A 7 2.06 -12.45 23.95
CA GLN A 7 1.09 -11.46 23.50
C GLN A 7 1.69 -10.48 22.50
N LEU A 8 2.91 -9.98 22.75
CA LEU A 8 3.65 -9.14 21.83
C LEU A 8 3.93 -9.86 20.49
N ALA A 9 4.37 -11.12 20.55
CA ALA A 9 4.61 -11.91 19.33
C ALA A 9 3.33 -12.09 18.50
N LEU A 10 2.19 -12.33 19.15
CA LEU A 10 0.90 -12.47 18.48
C LEU A 10 0.46 -11.14 17.84
N PHE A 11 0.63 -10.03 18.55
CA PHE A 11 0.32 -8.69 18.05
C PHE A 11 1.19 -8.31 16.84
N PHE A 12 2.50 -8.54 16.90
CA PHE A 12 3.40 -8.29 15.77
C PHE A 12 3.11 -9.21 14.58
N SER A 13 2.71 -10.46 14.82
CA SER A 13 2.34 -11.39 13.74
C SER A 13 1.11 -10.89 12.98
N ILE A 14 0.10 -10.38 13.69
CA ILE A 14 -1.10 -9.80 13.08
C ILE A 14 -0.77 -8.52 12.31
N LEU A 15 0.07 -7.65 12.87
CA LEU A 15 0.51 -6.42 12.20
C LEU A 15 1.27 -6.67 10.89
N MET A 16 2.04 -7.76 10.81
CA MET A 16 2.76 -8.13 9.59
C MET A 16 1.80 -8.52 8.44
N ILE A 17 0.62 -9.06 8.75
CA ILE A 17 -0.38 -9.44 7.73
C ILE A 17 -1.06 -8.19 7.13
N PHE A 18 -1.15 -7.09 7.87
CA PHE A 18 -1.74 -5.83 7.40
C PHE A 18 -0.80 -4.98 6.53
N GLN A 19 0.41 -5.45 6.21
CA GLN A 19 1.27 -4.74 5.28
C GLN A 19 0.74 -4.91 3.85
N SER A 20 0.01 -3.89 3.38
CA SER A 20 -0.51 -3.79 2.00
C SER A 20 0.64 -3.94 0.99
N CYS A 21 0.72 -5.10 0.36
CA CYS A 21 1.69 -5.37 -0.69
C CYS A 21 1.19 -4.76 -2.00
N ALA A 22 1.73 -3.60 -2.39
CA ALA A 22 1.47 -3.02 -3.70
C ALA A 22 2.22 -3.81 -4.78
N VAL A 23 1.50 -4.64 -5.54
CA VAL A 23 2.06 -5.38 -6.68
C VAL A 23 1.94 -4.53 -7.95
N TYR A 24 3.02 -4.48 -8.73
CA TYR A 24 3.04 -3.83 -10.05
C TYR A 24 3.18 -4.92 -11.09
N THR A 25 2.17 -5.09 -11.92
CA THR A 25 2.07 -6.21 -12.87
C THR A 25 1.88 -5.70 -14.30
N GLY A 26 2.11 -6.62 -15.25
CA GLY A 26 1.97 -6.35 -16.68
C GLY A 26 3.13 -5.56 -17.26
N ASN A 27 3.14 -5.47 -18.59
CA ASN A 27 3.87 -4.47 -19.35
C ASN A 27 2.82 -3.70 -20.17
N HIS A 28 2.72 -2.41 -19.94
CA HIS A 28 1.70 -1.54 -20.51
C HIS A 28 2.35 -0.47 -21.39
N THR A 29 1.57 0.18 -22.25
CA THR A 29 2.04 1.34 -23.03
C THR A 29 1.80 2.64 -22.24
N LEU A 30 2.45 3.72 -22.64
CA LEU A 30 2.20 5.05 -22.08
C LEU A 30 0.75 5.50 -22.26
N GLU A 31 0.15 5.14 -23.40
CA GLU A 31 -1.24 5.44 -23.70
C GLU A 31 -2.19 4.72 -22.74
N GLU A 32 -1.99 3.41 -22.54
CA GLU A 32 -2.82 2.63 -21.60
C GLU A 32 -2.62 3.11 -20.15
N ALA A 33 -1.40 3.50 -19.79
CA ALA A 33 -1.10 4.06 -18.48
C ALA A 33 -1.75 5.42 -18.24
N ALA A 34 -1.81 6.26 -19.29
CA ALA A 34 -2.45 7.57 -19.24
C ALA A 34 -3.98 7.46 -19.16
N GLU A 35 -4.57 6.49 -19.85
CA GLU A 35 -6.01 6.22 -19.81
C GLU A 35 -6.45 5.67 -18.45
N LYS A 36 -5.69 4.73 -17.88
CA LYS A 36 -6.04 4.09 -16.60
C LYS A 36 -5.87 5.00 -15.37
N GLN A 37 -5.19 6.13 -15.50
CA GLN A 37 -4.92 7.08 -14.41
C GLN A 37 -4.49 6.40 -13.09
N SER A 38 -3.66 5.37 -13.21
CA SER A 38 -3.26 4.49 -12.11
C SER A 38 -1.78 4.65 -11.79
N PRO A 39 -1.35 4.36 -10.55
CA PRO A 39 0.06 4.43 -10.19
C PRO A 39 0.91 3.54 -11.08
N ALA A 40 1.94 4.12 -11.68
CA ALA A 40 2.78 3.45 -12.67
C ALA A 40 4.23 3.39 -12.17
N LYS A 41 4.88 2.25 -12.39
CA LYS A 41 6.32 2.09 -12.25
C LYS A 41 6.91 2.02 -13.65
N VAL A 42 7.75 3.00 -13.98
CA VAL A 42 8.40 3.11 -15.28
C VAL A 42 9.86 2.76 -15.09
N THR A 43 10.35 1.81 -15.88
CA THR A 43 11.74 1.37 -15.90
C THR A 43 12.38 1.85 -17.19
N MET A 44 13.46 2.60 -17.06
CA MET A 44 14.24 3.10 -18.18
C MET A 44 15.21 2.02 -18.70
N VAL A 45 15.70 2.19 -19.93
CA VAL A 45 16.66 1.28 -20.57
C VAL A 45 17.97 1.17 -19.79
N ASP A 46 18.33 2.19 -19.01
CA ASP A 46 19.50 2.17 -18.11
C ASP A 46 19.25 1.36 -16.81
N GLY A 47 18.08 0.75 -16.66
CA GLY A 47 17.66 -0.03 -15.51
C GLY A 47 17.14 0.80 -14.34
N LYS A 48 17.14 2.15 -14.43
CA LYS A 48 16.55 2.99 -13.38
C LYS A 48 15.03 2.88 -13.42
N ALA A 49 14.43 2.71 -12.24
CA ALA A 49 12.98 2.66 -12.12
C ALA A 49 12.44 3.82 -11.28
N SER A 50 11.46 4.52 -11.82
CA SER A 50 10.76 5.63 -11.18
C SER A 50 9.29 5.26 -10.98
N LYS A 51 8.71 5.68 -9.85
CA LYS A 51 7.29 5.49 -9.54
C LYS A 51 6.59 6.83 -9.70
N PHE A 52 5.46 6.81 -10.40
CA PHE A 52 4.59 7.96 -10.63
C PHE A 52 3.20 7.65 -10.08
N ASP A 53 2.53 8.66 -9.54
CA ASP A 53 1.16 8.53 -9.02
C ASP A 53 0.17 8.31 -10.17
N LEU A 54 0.42 8.96 -11.31
CA LEU A 54 -0.26 8.73 -12.57
C LEU A 54 0.59 9.21 -13.75
N ILE A 55 0.24 8.75 -14.95
CA ILE A 55 0.77 9.26 -16.21
C ILE A 55 -0.35 10.04 -16.89
N LYS A 56 -0.02 11.15 -17.54
CA LYS A 56 -0.96 12.01 -18.26
C LYS A 56 -0.40 12.33 -19.64
N LYS A 57 -1.29 12.40 -20.63
CA LYS A 57 -0.96 12.87 -21.97
C LYS A 57 -1.16 14.38 -22.03
N GLU A 58 -0.12 15.13 -22.37
CA GLU A 58 -0.18 16.58 -22.59
C GLU A 58 0.19 16.87 -24.05
N GLY A 59 -0.85 17.06 -24.87
CA GLY A 59 -0.67 17.21 -26.31
C GLY A 59 -0.17 15.91 -26.95
N ASN A 60 1.06 15.94 -27.44
CA ASN A 60 1.70 14.79 -28.10
C ASN A 60 2.72 14.07 -27.20
N ASP A 61 2.97 14.60 -26.00
CA ASP A 61 3.96 14.09 -25.06
C ASP A 61 3.28 13.46 -23.84
N TYR A 62 4.01 12.58 -23.15
CA TYR A 62 3.56 11.96 -21.91
C TYR A 62 4.34 12.52 -20.72
N VAL A 63 3.62 12.78 -19.63
CA VAL A 63 4.20 13.28 -18.38
C VAL A 63 3.78 12.40 -17.21
N GLY A 64 4.73 12.17 -16.31
CA GLY A 64 4.55 11.42 -15.08
C GLY A 64 4.37 12.41 -13.95
N ILE A 65 3.26 12.29 -13.23
CA ILE A 65 2.94 13.17 -12.10
C ILE A 65 3.28 12.43 -10.81
N THR A 66 4.03 13.10 -9.94
CA THR A 66 4.31 12.62 -8.58
C THR A 66 4.04 13.74 -7.59
N THR A 67 3.26 13.46 -6.55
CA THR A 67 2.98 14.40 -5.48
C THR A 67 4.00 14.24 -4.38
N LYS A 68 4.87 15.25 -4.19
CA LYS A 68 5.82 15.30 -3.07
C LYS A 68 5.56 16.53 -2.24
N ARG A 69 5.38 16.37 -0.93
CA ARG A 69 5.18 17.48 0.03
C ARG A 69 4.09 18.47 -0.42
N PHE A 70 2.93 17.95 -0.84
CA PHE A 70 1.78 18.73 -1.31
C PHE A 70 2.03 19.54 -2.60
N GLN A 71 3.12 19.28 -3.31
CA GLN A 71 3.40 19.85 -4.62
C GLN A 71 3.43 18.76 -5.67
N GLU A 72 2.75 19.00 -6.79
CA GLU A 72 2.83 18.16 -7.98
C GLU A 72 4.15 18.41 -8.69
N GLN A 73 4.91 17.34 -8.90
CA GLN A 73 6.11 17.34 -9.74
C GLN A 73 5.79 16.60 -11.02
N THR A 74 5.92 17.30 -12.14
CA THR A 74 5.74 16.76 -13.47
C THR A 74 7.09 16.40 -14.05
N THR A 75 7.25 15.16 -14.50
CA THR A 75 8.45 14.69 -15.19
C THR A 75 8.07 14.31 -16.61
N ALA A 76 8.79 14.77 -17.61
CA ALA A 76 8.58 14.34 -18.99
C ALA A 76 9.01 12.87 -19.16
N LEU A 77 8.20 12.08 -19.84
CA LEU A 77 8.51 10.69 -20.20
C LEU A 77 8.74 10.62 -21.72
N ASP A 78 9.95 10.23 -22.09
CA ASP A 78 10.32 9.96 -23.47
C ASP A 78 10.20 8.45 -23.74
N GLU A 79 9.40 8.09 -24.75
CA GLU A 79 9.15 6.69 -25.12
C GLU A 79 10.42 5.94 -25.51
N ASN A 80 11.43 6.64 -26.04
CA ASN A 80 12.66 6.02 -26.58
C ASN A 80 13.59 5.50 -25.48
N VAL A 81 13.45 5.99 -24.25
CA VAL A 81 14.31 5.61 -23.12
C VAL A 81 13.61 4.71 -22.11
N ILE A 82 12.37 4.29 -22.40
CA ILE A 82 11.57 3.45 -21.52
C ILE A 82 11.65 2.00 -21.99
N ASP A 83 12.02 1.11 -21.07
CA ASP A 83 12.04 -0.34 -21.30
C ASP A 83 10.69 -0.98 -20.93
N GLN A 84 10.16 -0.66 -19.74
CA GLN A 84 8.96 -1.30 -19.21
C GLN A 84 8.11 -0.35 -18.38
N ILE A 85 6.78 -0.50 -18.52
CA ILE A 85 5.80 0.25 -17.73
C ILE A 85 4.89 -0.76 -17.05
N LYS A 86 4.92 -0.76 -15.72
CA LYS A 86 4.08 -1.63 -14.91
C LYS A 86 3.05 -0.79 -14.18
N LEU A 87 1.78 -1.14 -14.33
CA LEU A 87 0.72 -0.50 -13.60
C LEU A 87 0.55 -1.21 -12.26
N LYS A 88 0.21 -0.44 -11.23
CA LYS A 88 -0.20 -1.02 -9.96
C LYS A 88 -1.46 -1.83 -10.23
N SER A 89 -1.45 -3.13 -9.92
CA SER A 89 -2.66 -3.94 -10.00
C SER A 89 -3.70 -3.31 -9.08
N ALA A 90 -4.91 -3.15 -9.60
CA ALA A 90 -6.07 -2.81 -8.79
C ALA A 90 -6.47 -4.05 -7.98
N ASP A 91 -5.57 -4.60 -7.16
CA ASP A 91 -5.95 -5.50 -6.11
C ASP A 91 -6.78 -4.69 -5.13
N ARG A 92 -8.07 -4.98 -5.20
CA ARG A 92 -9.23 -4.30 -4.64
C ARG A 92 -9.29 -4.46 -3.11
N GLU A 93 -8.18 -4.24 -2.42
CA GLU A 93 -8.07 -4.32 -0.96
C GLU A 93 -7.43 -3.08 -0.34
N ASN A 94 -7.50 -1.93 -1.02
CA ASN A 94 -7.04 -0.67 -0.46
C ASN A 94 -8.15 0.37 -0.40
N THR A 95 -9.37 -0.05 -0.04
CA THR A 95 -10.25 0.83 0.73
C THR A 95 -9.56 1.06 2.06
N ARG A 96 -8.81 2.17 2.16
CA ARG A 96 -8.32 2.75 3.42
C ARG A 96 -9.52 3.24 4.23
N ASP A 97 -10.41 2.33 4.60
CA ASP A 97 -11.41 2.56 5.61
C ASP A 97 -10.72 2.33 6.97
N TYR A 98 -10.01 3.37 7.41
CA TYR A 98 -9.40 3.39 8.73
C TYR A 98 -10.44 3.12 9.84
N GLY A 99 -11.73 3.38 9.59
CA GLY A 99 -12.81 3.12 10.53
C GLY A 99 -13.01 1.63 10.80
N THR A 100 -13.05 0.81 9.75
CA THR A 100 -13.26 -0.64 9.88
C THR A 100 -12.05 -1.33 10.52
N ALA A 101 -10.83 -0.93 10.14
CA ALA A 101 -9.62 -1.42 10.79
C ALA A 101 -9.58 -1.04 12.28
N PHE A 102 -9.94 0.20 12.64
CA PHE A 102 -9.96 0.65 14.04
C PHE A 102 -11.01 -0.07 14.88
N LEU A 103 -12.18 -0.40 14.32
CA LEU A 103 -13.21 -1.20 14.99
C LEU A 103 -12.76 -2.65 15.24
N ILE A 104 -12.11 -3.28 14.27
CA ILE A 104 -11.56 -4.63 14.42
C ILE A 104 -10.43 -4.63 15.45
N PHE A 105 -9.49 -3.68 15.35
CA PHE A 105 -8.41 -3.54 16.33
C PHE A 105 -8.94 -3.22 17.74
N GLY A 106 -9.91 -2.31 17.85
CA GLY A 106 -10.56 -1.96 19.11
C GLY A 106 -11.32 -3.14 19.72
N GLY A 107 -12.03 -3.92 18.90
CA GLY A 107 -12.72 -5.14 19.33
C GLY A 107 -11.76 -6.23 19.79
N ILE A 108 -10.67 -6.47 19.06
CA ILE A 108 -9.63 -7.43 19.44
C ILE A 108 -8.96 -7.00 20.75
N ILE A 109 -8.63 -5.72 20.91
CA ILE A 109 -8.07 -5.20 22.16
C ILE A 109 -9.06 -5.34 23.31
N ALA A 110 -10.35 -5.02 23.12
CA ALA A 110 -11.38 -5.18 24.14
C ALA A 110 -11.58 -6.65 24.55
N VAL A 111 -11.51 -7.59 23.61
CA VAL A 111 -11.56 -9.03 23.89
C VAL A 111 -10.30 -9.49 24.63
N LEU A 112 -9.11 -9.04 24.23
CA LEU A 112 -7.86 -9.41 24.90
C LEU A 112 -7.78 -8.84 26.33
N VAL A 113 -8.18 -7.58 26.52
CA VAL A 113 -8.30 -6.95 27.84
C VAL A 113 -9.37 -7.66 28.65
N GLY A 114 -10.54 -7.91 28.05
CA GLY A 114 -11.65 -8.68 28.61
C GLY A 114 -11.24 -10.07 29.10
N LEU A 115 -10.43 -10.79 28.33
CA LEU A 115 -9.86 -12.08 28.72
C LEU A 115 -8.85 -11.94 29.87
N THR A 116 -8.03 -10.89 29.89
CA THR A 116 -7.08 -10.65 31.01
C THR A 116 -7.75 -10.18 32.30
N VAL A 117 -8.93 -9.54 32.23
CA VAL A 117 -9.74 -9.24 33.42
C VAL A 117 -10.68 -10.39 33.80
N ALA A 118 -11.08 -11.24 32.84
CA ALA A 118 -11.83 -12.47 33.13
C ALA A 118 -10.93 -13.56 33.76
N ASP A 119 -9.63 -13.56 33.46
CA ASP A 119 -8.63 -14.31 34.23
C ASP A 119 -8.37 -13.69 35.63
N PHE A 120 -8.97 -12.55 35.97
CA PHE A 120 -8.82 -11.87 37.28
C PHE A 120 -9.93 -12.21 38.29
N ASP A 121 -10.93 -13.04 37.94
CA ASP A 121 -11.80 -13.68 38.94
C ASP A 121 -12.43 -14.99 38.41
N LEU A 122 -11.58 -15.99 38.15
CA LEU A 122 -12.00 -17.40 38.07
C LEU A 122 -11.29 -18.23 39.14
N GLY A 123 -11.13 -17.65 40.33
CA GLY A 123 -10.65 -18.31 41.53
C GLY A 123 -11.80 -18.55 42.50
N PHE A 124 -12.48 -19.69 42.34
CA PHE A 124 -13.23 -20.32 43.43
C PHE A 124 -12.24 -20.68 44.57
N ASP A 125 -12.11 -19.80 45.56
CA ASP A 125 -12.26 -20.07 47.01
C ASP A 125 -12.35 -18.73 47.77
#